data_AF-A0A534Y2C8-F1
#
_entry.id   AF-A0A534Y2C8-F1
#
_cell.length_a   1.000
_cell.length_b   1.000
_cell.length_c   1.000
_cell.angle_alpha   90.00
_cell.angle_beta   90.00
_cell.angle_gamma   90.00
#
_symmetry.space_group_name_H-M   'P 1'
#
loop_
_entity.id
_entity.type
_entity.pdbx_description
1 polymer ?
#
loop_
_entity_poly.entity_id
_entity_poly.type
_entity_poly.pdbx_seq_one_letter_code
_entity_poly.pdbx_strand_id
1 'polypeptide(L)'
;MRHPWWWLYIQPRLRRPVMDSSTALVAIALIGAACSSIPRPAPQLAQNREVEGFAAAAAWPNAEVAVPIIAAQEFMAARHDRDGYEYFQRLAREQPDRPVLTSLEGLLQARSAGEIPLLRRVSWVEEAIRKLDRGAEAEPVAGQLLRGLVFADLPERFGKARQAVADLEASLARRDDFPIEIDRGVFRALANAWRTLGDERRSREMLRRAGYDSPDGPAVPGNISVGPDAGFRFTNPKLVREADGVYVAEGFDFANISFLVDPAGVIAIDAGTTEDSARTAMKALRQITNAPVRYVILTHSHWDHVGGLSAVREPGTVVIARANFAQELSRMRSSQRTFNWFFGNRPVGLDVRADRLVTAEESLRFGTFDLRLIPVRGGETEDALFIHLPRQGLLFVGDAFMPYVGPPFLSEGSPAGYIETLATVRSIAPRRLIHGHPPLTRFFNMQAIAGLEAALRDLYEHYLPEMQRDRPLAEILHDNYLSPTLRESPKAVIPYLVTRDHFLQRLHRAEAGYWQADGEGMDVMTRGERAALLDQFGGGTEAAFTRVAEDLIARGDAPLALSVTDMGLLRYPSSERLRKDRTQALSMLIERYNPVNPFRFIIYSQWAGIPLRPIGDIERGAQ
;
A
#
# COMPACT_ATOMS: atom_id res chain seq x y z
N MET A 1 -24.81 6.53 11.40
CA MET A 1 -23.35 6.47 11.17
C MET A 1 -22.72 7.60 11.96
N ARG A 2 -21.82 7.29 12.90
CA ARG A 2 -21.10 8.24 13.74
C ARG A 2 -19.62 7.94 13.51
N HIS A 3 -18.78 8.96 13.30
CA HIS A 3 -17.33 8.89 13.49
C HIS A 3 -16.95 7.95 14.65
N PRO A 4 -15.77 7.30 14.67
CA PRO A 4 -15.26 6.72 15.89
C PRO A 4 -14.91 7.88 16.84
N TRP A 5 -15.92 8.42 17.50
CA TRP A 5 -15.79 9.33 18.62
C TRP A 5 -15.28 8.55 19.83
N TRP A 6 -13.99 8.18 19.85
CA TRP A 6 -13.36 7.61 21.04
C TRP A 6 -13.20 8.68 22.15
N TRP A 7 -13.42 9.95 21.82
CA TRP A 7 -13.35 11.11 22.72
C TRP A 7 -14.71 11.63 23.25
N LEU A 8 -15.87 11.14 22.77
CA LEU A 8 -17.20 11.64 23.24
C LEU A 8 -17.49 11.38 24.72
N TYR A 9 -16.65 10.61 25.42
CA TYR A 9 -16.79 10.29 26.82
C TYR A 9 -15.91 11.12 27.76
N ILE A 10 -15.32 12.23 27.29
CA ILE A 10 -14.53 13.17 28.13
C ILE A 10 -15.24 14.53 28.32
N GLN A 11 -16.55 14.58 28.16
CA GLN A 11 -17.36 15.76 28.48
C GLN A 11 -18.46 15.37 29.47
N PRO A 12 -18.45 15.84 30.74
CA PRO A 12 -19.66 15.78 31.53
C PRO A 12 -20.63 16.80 30.92
N ARG A 13 -21.65 16.34 30.18
CA ARG A 13 -22.82 17.16 29.87
C ARG A 13 -23.60 17.40 31.15
N LEU A 14 -23.20 18.39 31.95
CA LEU A 14 -24.02 18.94 33.02
C LEU A 14 -25.14 19.78 32.39
N ARG A 15 -26.24 19.15 32.02
CA ARG A 15 -27.54 19.84 32.02
C ARG A 15 -27.95 19.93 33.48
N ARG A 16 -28.03 21.14 34.04
CA ARG A 16 -28.59 21.39 35.37
C ARG A 16 -30.05 20.90 35.39
N PRO A 17 -30.45 19.96 36.27
CA PRO A 17 -31.80 19.92 36.78
C PRO A 17 -31.81 20.73 38.09
N VAL A 18 -32.73 21.66 38.19
CA VAL A 18 -33.17 22.17 39.49
C VAL A 18 -33.92 21.00 40.14
N MET A 19 -33.36 20.38 41.19
CA MET A 19 -34.16 19.72 42.22
C MET A 19 -33.35 19.34 43.46
N ASP A 20 -34.11 19.34 44.55
CA ASP A 20 -33.85 19.39 45.98
C ASP A 20 -32.70 18.58 46.60
N SER A 21 -32.12 19.20 47.63
CA SER A 21 -30.98 18.76 48.41
C SER A 21 -31.41 17.94 49.62
N SER A 22 -31.52 16.61 49.48
CA SER A 22 -31.42 15.65 50.59
C SER A 22 -31.60 14.22 50.09
N THR A 23 -30.53 13.58 49.59
CA THR A 23 -30.33 12.10 49.49
C THR A 23 -29.02 11.73 48.77
N ALA A 24 -27.98 12.57 48.82
CA ALA A 24 -26.74 12.38 48.04
C ALA A 24 -25.54 11.83 48.85
N LEU A 25 -25.74 11.27 50.05
CA LEU A 25 -24.64 10.94 50.97
C LEU A 25 -24.47 9.46 51.32
N VAL A 26 -25.20 8.53 50.68
CA VAL A 26 -25.05 7.08 50.96
C VAL A 26 -24.63 6.24 49.73
N ALA A 27 -24.61 6.80 48.52
CA ALA A 27 -24.14 6.07 47.32
C ALA A 27 -22.63 6.23 47.01
N ILE A 28 -21.89 6.98 47.82
CA ILE A 28 -20.45 7.26 47.59
C ILE A 28 -19.52 6.26 48.31
N ALA A 29 -20.07 5.37 49.15
CA ALA A 29 -19.27 4.43 49.96
C ALA A 29 -19.14 3.00 49.41
N LEU A 30 -19.61 2.70 48.19
CA LEU A 30 -19.53 1.36 47.57
C LEU A 30 -18.91 1.33 46.15
N ILE A 31 -18.08 2.31 45.81
CA ILE A 31 -17.19 2.25 44.62
C ILE A 31 -15.72 2.16 45.09
N GLY A 32 -15.51 1.32 46.09
CA GLY A 32 -14.19 0.78 46.42
C GLY A 32 -14.00 -0.52 45.66
N ALA A 33 -12.91 -0.62 44.88
CA ALA A 33 -12.44 -1.84 44.22
C ALA A 33 -13.29 -2.39 43.05
N ALA A 34 -13.38 -1.62 41.97
CA ALA A 34 -13.32 -2.20 40.63
C ALA A 34 -12.46 -1.30 39.75
N CYS A 35 -11.14 -1.42 39.88
CA CYS A 35 -10.22 -1.07 38.79
C CYS A 35 -10.42 -2.07 37.64
N SER A 36 -11.60 -2.13 37.05
CA SER A 36 -11.83 -2.94 35.86
C SER A 36 -11.18 -2.21 34.70
N SER A 37 -10.01 -2.68 34.28
CA SER A 37 -9.50 -2.40 32.93
C SER A 37 -10.61 -2.70 31.94
N ILE A 38 -10.81 -1.83 30.94
CA ILE A 38 -11.69 -2.17 29.81
C ILE A 38 -11.15 -3.49 29.23
N PRO A 39 -11.98 -4.53 29.09
CA PRO A 39 -11.55 -5.81 28.56
C PRO A 39 -10.90 -5.61 27.19
N ARG A 40 -9.75 -6.26 26.95
CA ARG A 40 -9.15 -6.26 25.62
C ARG A 40 -10.10 -6.95 24.63
N PRO A 41 -10.12 -6.54 23.35
CA PRO A 41 -10.69 -7.36 22.31
C PRO A 41 -10.11 -8.77 22.39
N ALA A 42 -10.93 -9.77 22.10
CA ALA A 42 -10.42 -11.12 21.96
C ALA A 42 -9.40 -11.17 20.80
N PRO A 43 -8.41 -12.09 20.85
CA PRO A 43 -7.41 -12.17 19.80
C PRO A 43 -8.05 -12.49 18.45
N GLN A 44 -7.33 -12.13 17.38
CA GLN A 44 -7.68 -12.51 16.02
C GLN A 44 -7.71 -14.02 15.88
N LEU A 45 -8.67 -14.50 15.09
CA LEU A 45 -8.75 -15.91 14.69
C LEU A 45 -7.86 -16.20 13.49
N ALA A 46 -7.76 -15.25 12.55
CA ALA A 46 -6.88 -15.37 11.40
C ALA A 46 -5.49 -14.82 11.72
N GLN A 47 -4.46 -15.53 11.25
CA GLN A 47 -3.10 -15.02 11.29
C GLN A 47 -2.99 -13.72 10.50
N ASN A 48 -2.30 -12.75 11.09
CA ASN A 48 -1.95 -11.50 10.42
C ASN A 48 -0.47 -11.52 10.05
N ARG A 49 -0.18 -12.12 8.89
CA ARG A 49 1.20 -12.30 8.40
C ARG A 49 1.92 -10.98 8.21
N GLU A 50 1.22 -9.94 7.78
CA GLU A 50 1.80 -8.60 7.62
C GLU A 50 2.25 -8.01 8.96
N VAL A 51 1.39 -8.01 10.00
CA VAL A 51 1.78 -7.58 11.36
C VAL A 51 2.95 -8.40 11.87
N GLU A 52 2.86 -9.73 11.81
CA GLU A 52 3.88 -10.63 12.35
C GLU A 52 5.24 -10.45 11.64
N GLY A 53 5.24 -10.40 10.29
CA GLY A 53 6.46 -10.28 9.49
C GLY A 53 7.14 -8.93 9.70
N PHE A 54 6.38 -7.83 9.64
CA PHE A 54 6.94 -6.48 9.86
C PHE A 54 7.33 -6.27 11.33
N ALA A 55 6.57 -6.78 12.30
CA ALA A 55 6.96 -6.71 13.71
C ALA A 55 8.27 -7.47 13.94
N ALA A 56 8.37 -8.74 13.52
CA ALA A 56 9.59 -9.52 13.68
C ALA A 56 10.82 -8.83 13.08
N ALA A 57 10.70 -8.24 11.89
CA ALA A 57 11.78 -7.48 11.27
C ALA A 57 12.07 -6.15 11.99
N ALA A 58 11.05 -5.43 12.49
CA ALA A 58 11.21 -4.18 13.23
C ALA A 58 12.03 -4.33 14.52
N ALA A 59 12.00 -5.52 15.13
CA ALA A 59 12.79 -5.85 16.31
C ALA A 59 14.29 -5.96 16.03
N TRP A 60 14.74 -6.04 14.78
CA TRP A 60 16.17 -6.14 14.48
C TRP A 60 16.89 -4.81 14.78
N PRO A 61 18.07 -4.83 15.42
CA PRO A 61 18.79 -3.62 15.80
C PRO A 61 19.14 -2.69 14.63
N ASN A 62 19.32 -3.25 13.43
CA ASN A 62 19.66 -2.55 12.20
C ASN A 62 18.47 -2.34 11.26
N ALA A 63 17.23 -2.54 11.73
CA ALA A 63 16.06 -2.37 10.87
C ALA A 63 15.90 -0.90 10.44
N GLU A 64 15.72 -0.71 9.13
CA GLU A 64 15.41 0.59 8.50
C GLU A 64 14.23 1.27 9.17
N VAL A 65 14.25 2.58 9.32
CA VAL A 65 13.20 3.38 9.99
C VAL A 65 11.79 3.13 9.43
N ALA A 66 11.69 2.82 8.12
CA ALA A 66 10.41 2.50 7.49
C ALA A 66 9.77 1.20 8.02
N VAL A 67 10.56 0.19 8.41
CA VAL A 67 10.06 -1.11 8.87
C VAL A 67 9.24 -1.00 10.16
N PRO A 68 9.71 -0.39 11.26
CA PRO A 68 8.90 -0.19 12.46
C PRO A 68 7.70 0.76 12.22
N ILE A 69 7.81 1.73 11.31
CA ILE A 69 6.67 2.58 10.94
C ILE A 69 5.56 1.76 10.28
N ILE A 70 5.91 0.92 9.31
CA ILE A 70 4.94 0.00 8.65
C ILE A 70 4.37 -0.98 9.68
N ALA A 71 5.20 -1.57 10.56
CA ALA A 71 4.72 -2.45 11.61
C ALA A 71 3.67 -1.76 12.53
N ALA A 72 3.93 -0.52 12.94
CA ALA A 72 2.96 0.26 13.72
C ALA A 72 1.67 0.55 12.93
N GLN A 73 1.76 0.81 11.63
CA GLN A 73 0.61 0.97 10.75
C GLN A 73 -0.22 -0.32 10.67
N GLU A 74 0.42 -1.48 10.55
CA GLU A 74 -0.25 -2.78 10.52
C GLU A 74 -0.98 -3.07 11.85
N PHE A 75 -0.38 -2.75 13.01
CA PHE A 75 -1.08 -2.83 14.30
C PHE A 75 -2.31 -1.92 14.35
N MET A 76 -2.19 -0.67 13.90
CA MET A 76 -3.31 0.29 13.89
C MET A 76 -4.43 -0.17 12.94
N ALA A 77 -4.08 -0.65 11.75
CA ALA A 77 -5.04 -1.13 10.75
C ALA A 77 -5.76 -2.40 11.22
N ALA A 78 -5.05 -3.25 11.96
CA ALA A 78 -5.61 -4.44 12.59
C ALA A 78 -6.40 -4.14 13.88
N ARG A 79 -6.51 -2.87 14.30
CA ARG A 79 -7.19 -2.42 15.55
C ARG A 79 -6.57 -2.97 16.84
N HIS A 80 -5.28 -3.29 16.82
CA HIS A 80 -4.50 -3.77 17.96
C HIS A 80 -3.60 -2.67 18.53
N ASP A 81 -4.16 -1.48 18.75
CA ASP A 81 -3.41 -0.29 19.21
C ASP A 81 -2.68 -0.57 20.54
N ARG A 82 -3.31 -1.28 21.48
CA ARG A 82 -2.71 -1.61 22.79
C ARG A 82 -1.59 -2.64 22.69
N ASP A 83 -1.75 -3.69 21.89
CA ASP A 83 -0.70 -4.69 21.70
C ASP A 83 0.50 -4.08 20.96
N GLY A 84 0.23 -3.21 19.98
CA GLY A 84 1.25 -2.38 19.35
C GLY A 84 1.97 -1.47 20.35
N TYR A 85 1.25 -0.82 21.26
CA TYR A 85 1.88 -0.01 22.31
C TYR A 85 2.82 -0.85 23.20
N GLU A 86 2.39 -2.01 23.66
CA GLU A 86 3.22 -2.90 24.49
C GLU A 86 4.44 -3.41 23.72
N TYR A 87 4.25 -3.72 22.44
CA TYR A 87 5.33 -4.09 21.52
C TYR A 87 6.39 -3.00 21.38
N PHE A 88 5.99 -1.76 21.04
CA PHE A 88 6.93 -0.65 20.86
C PHE A 88 7.49 -0.12 22.16
N GLN A 89 6.76 -0.21 23.27
CA GLN A 89 7.31 0.06 24.60
C GLN A 89 8.48 -0.86 24.92
N ARG A 90 8.33 -2.17 24.64
CA ARG A 90 9.42 -3.13 24.84
C ARG A 90 10.61 -2.79 23.93
N LEU A 91 10.37 -2.56 22.65
CA LEU A 91 11.45 -2.21 21.72
C LEU A 91 12.17 -0.90 22.10
N ALA A 92 11.45 0.14 22.50
CA ALA A 92 12.05 1.42 22.90
C ALA A 92 12.93 1.27 24.17
N ARG A 93 12.61 0.33 25.06
CA ARG A 93 13.44 -0.01 26.22
C ARG A 93 14.67 -0.83 25.85
N GLU A 94 14.51 -1.81 24.95
CA GLU A 94 15.59 -2.68 24.50
C GLU A 94 16.57 -1.96 23.56
N GLN A 95 16.11 -0.94 22.83
CA GLN A 95 16.86 -0.26 21.76
C GLN A 95 16.73 1.28 21.90
N PRO A 96 17.27 1.87 22.98
CA PRO A 96 17.12 3.30 23.27
C PRO A 96 17.77 4.21 22.21
N ASP A 97 18.73 3.70 21.44
CA ASP A 97 19.43 4.44 20.38
C ASP A 97 18.61 4.61 19.08
N ARG A 98 17.35 4.14 19.07
CA ARG A 98 16.42 4.27 17.93
C ARG A 98 15.22 5.15 18.32
N PRO A 99 15.33 6.49 18.22
CA PRO A 99 14.30 7.42 18.70
C PRO A 99 12.91 7.22 18.08
N VAL A 100 12.82 6.79 16.82
CA VAL A 100 11.56 6.42 16.16
C VAL A 100 10.71 5.48 17.03
N LEU A 101 11.32 4.53 17.74
CA LEU A 101 10.60 3.55 18.56
C LEU A 101 9.87 4.23 19.73
N THR A 102 10.46 5.27 20.33
CA THR A 102 9.82 6.07 21.38
C THR A 102 8.64 6.88 20.81
N SER A 103 8.79 7.42 19.59
CA SER A 103 7.71 8.10 18.90
C SER A 103 6.53 7.15 18.60
N LEU A 104 6.83 5.93 18.15
CA LEU A 104 5.82 4.91 17.86
C LEU A 104 5.14 4.38 19.14
N GLU A 105 5.89 4.21 20.23
CA GLU A 105 5.32 3.95 21.56
C GLU A 105 4.31 5.04 21.93
N GLY A 106 4.70 6.32 21.83
CA GLY A 106 3.82 7.45 22.13
C GLY A 106 2.59 7.53 21.23
N LEU A 107 2.74 7.27 19.94
CA LEU A 107 1.64 7.19 18.97
C LEU A 107 0.59 6.15 19.40
N LEU A 108 1.01 4.90 19.61
CA LEU A 108 0.11 3.80 19.96
C LEU A 108 -0.46 3.94 21.38
N GLN A 109 0.30 4.54 22.30
CA GLN A 109 -0.20 4.92 23.62
C GLN A 109 -1.35 5.92 23.52
N ALA A 110 -1.20 6.99 22.73
CA ALA A 110 -2.24 7.99 22.58
C ALA A 110 -3.52 7.40 21.95
N ARG A 111 -3.38 6.48 21.00
CA ARG A 111 -4.49 5.82 20.31
C ARG A 111 -5.26 4.84 21.19
N SER A 112 -4.56 4.07 22.02
CA SER A 112 -5.16 3.14 22.98
C SER A 112 -5.85 3.81 24.18
N ALA A 113 -5.86 5.15 24.26
CA ALA A 113 -6.48 5.90 25.36
C ALA A 113 -7.97 5.56 25.58
N GLY A 114 -8.68 5.15 24.52
CA GLY A 114 -10.07 4.69 24.61
C GLY A 114 -10.27 3.46 25.52
N GLU A 115 -9.24 2.61 25.63
CA GLU A 115 -9.22 1.40 26.45
C GLU A 115 -8.80 1.68 27.91
N ILE A 116 -8.41 2.92 28.21
CA ILE A 116 -7.98 3.33 29.55
C ILE A 116 -9.17 3.88 30.34
N PRO A 117 -9.33 3.50 31.62
CA PRO A 117 -10.36 4.06 32.50
C PRO A 117 -10.33 5.59 32.55
N LEU A 118 -11.50 6.22 32.58
CA LEU A 118 -11.66 7.67 32.41
C LEU A 118 -10.78 8.50 33.37
N LEU A 119 -10.65 8.08 34.63
CA LEU A 119 -9.86 8.77 35.66
C LEU A 119 -8.35 8.76 35.39
N ARG A 120 -7.83 7.79 34.63
CA ARG A 120 -6.39 7.68 34.30
C ARG A 120 -6.07 8.13 32.87
N ARG A 121 -7.10 8.43 32.07
CA ARG A 121 -6.94 8.71 30.63
C ARG A 121 -6.17 10.01 30.37
N VAL A 122 -6.32 11.03 31.23
CA VAL A 122 -5.58 12.30 31.10
C VAL A 122 -4.08 12.06 31.25
N SER A 123 -3.67 11.47 32.38
CA SER A 123 -2.25 11.20 32.68
C SER A 123 -1.62 10.25 31.67
N TRP A 124 -2.39 9.28 31.15
CA TRP A 124 -1.97 8.37 30.09
C TRP A 124 -1.60 9.12 28.80
N VAL A 125 -2.45 10.06 28.38
CA VAL A 125 -2.20 10.86 27.17
C VAL A 125 -1.06 11.86 27.40
N GLU A 126 -0.95 12.45 28.58
CA GLU A 126 0.20 13.33 28.92
C GLU A 126 1.54 12.59 28.88
N GLU A 127 1.57 11.31 29.27
CA GLU A 127 2.75 10.48 29.13
C GLU A 127 3.09 10.20 27.66
N ALA A 128 2.08 9.90 26.84
CA ALA A 128 2.25 9.73 25.40
C ALA A 128 2.81 11.01 24.75
N ILE A 129 2.31 12.19 25.13
CA ILE A 129 2.81 13.49 24.70
C ILE A 129 4.30 13.64 25.03
N ARG A 130 4.72 13.32 26.27
CA ARG A 130 6.14 13.40 26.66
C ARG A 130 7.04 12.46 25.85
N LYS A 131 6.54 11.28 25.45
CA LYS A 131 7.28 10.35 24.58
C LYS A 131 7.44 10.94 23.17
N LEU A 132 6.37 11.49 22.61
CA LEU A 132 6.39 12.12 21.29
C LEU A 132 7.26 13.39 21.24
N ASP A 133 7.24 14.21 22.29
CA ASP A 133 8.11 15.38 22.39
C ASP A 133 9.59 14.96 22.37
N ARG A 134 9.99 13.98 23.20
CA ARG A 134 11.37 13.43 23.18
C ARG A 134 11.75 12.81 21.83
N GLY A 135 10.83 12.05 21.22
CA GLY A 135 11.05 11.42 19.92
C GLY A 135 11.23 12.43 18.79
N ALA A 136 10.43 13.50 18.78
CA ALA A 136 10.54 14.58 17.79
C ALA A 136 11.82 15.42 17.95
N GLU A 137 12.31 15.60 19.18
CA GLU A 137 13.59 16.26 19.45
C GLU A 137 14.78 15.42 18.95
N ALA A 138 14.75 14.10 19.17
CA ALA A 138 15.83 13.20 18.81
C ALA A 138 15.82 12.78 17.32
N GLU A 139 14.66 12.78 16.66
CA GLU A 139 14.51 12.45 15.24
C GLU A 139 13.60 13.48 14.53
N PRO A 140 14.17 14.61 14.06
CA PRO A 140 13.38 15.74 13.55
C PRO A 140 12.58 15.49 12.27
N VAL A 141 12.74 14.33 11.61
CA VAL A 141 11.97 14.00 10.39
C VAL A 141 10.76 13.15 10.77
N ALA A 142 10.98 11.87 11.09
CA ALA A 142 9.90 10.96 11.43
C ALA A 142 9.24 11.30 12.77
N GLY A 143 10.01 11.70 13.79
CA GLY A 143 9.49 12.03 15.11
C GLY A 143 8.55 13.25 15.07
N GLN A 144 8.93 14.31 14.36
CA GLN A 144 8.07 15.51 14.19
C GLN A 144 6.77 15.16 13.48
N LEU A 145 6.83 14.40 12.38
CA LEU A 145 5.63 13.92 11.69
C LEU A 145 4.71 13.14 12.64
N LEU A 146 5.25 12.13 13.33
CA LEU A 146 4.46 11.26 14.22
C LEU A 146 3.82 12.07 15.36
N ARG A 147 4.55 13.02 15.93
CA ARG A 147 4.04 13.96 16.94
C ARG A 147 2.91 14.82 16.36
N GLY A 148 3.13 15.42 15.19
CA GLY A 148 2.14 16.25 14.50
C GLY A 148 0.83 15.50 14.22
N LEU A 149 0.93 14.26 13.72
CA LEU A 149 -0.22 13.40 13.44
C LEU A 149 -1.03 13.09 14.72
N VAL A 150 -0.35 12.81 15.84
CA VAL A 150 -1.05 12.58 17.13
C VAL A 150 -1.66 13.86 17.66
N PHE A 151 -0.89 14.95 17.69
CA PHE A 151 -1.31 16.21 18.28
C PHE A 151 -2.50 16.85 17.56
N ALA A 152 -2.62 16.61 16.25
CA ALA A 152 -3.76 17.03 15.45
C ALA A 152 -5.10 16.44 15.92
N ASP A 153 -5.07 15.22 16.45
CA ASP A 153 -6.24 14.48 16.92
C ASP A 153 -6.51 14.67 18.42
N LEU A 154 -5.63 15.37 19.15
CA LEU A 154 -5.80 15.62 20.57
C LEU A 154 -6.90 16.68 20.83
N PRO A 155 -7.76 16.48 21.85
CA PRO A 155 -8.73 17.49 22.26
C PRO A 155 -8.09 18.82 22.66
N GLU A 156 -8.83 19.92 22.47
CA GLU A 156 -8.41 21.31 22.74
C GLU A 156 -7.74 21.50 24.11
N ARG A 157 -8.24 20.80 25.14
CA ARG A 157 -7.72 20.87 26.53
C ARG A 157 -6.21 20.59 26.66
N PHE A 158 -5.61 19.83 25.74
CA PHE A 158 -4.19 19.52 25.77
C PHE A 158 -3.33 20.62 25.13
N GLY A 159 -3.94 21.60 24.45
CA GLY A 159 -3.26 22.77 23.90
C GLY A 159 -2.28 22.49 22.76
N LYS A 160 -2.35 21.31 22.12
CA LYS A 160 -1.35 20.85 21.14
C LYS A 160 -1.64 21.19 19.67
N ALA A 161 -2.84 21.66 19.34
CA ALA A 161 -3.25 21.87 17.94
C ALA A 161 -2.35 22.85 17.16
N ARG A 162 -1.85 23.93 17.78
CA ARG A 162 -0.90 24.86 17.12
C ARG A 162 0.44 24.18 16.81
N GLN A 163 0.95 23.36 17.72
CA GLN A 163 2.17 22.59 17.49
C GLN A 163 1.96 21.55 16.38
N ALA A 164 0.79 20.91 16.35
CA ALA A 164 0.43 19.97 15.29
C ALA A 164 0.50 20.63 13.91
N VAL A 165 -0.07 21.83 13.75
CA VAL A 165 0.02 22.59 12.49
C VAL A 165 1.48 22.83 12.09
N ALA A 166 2.31 23.32 13.02
CA ALA A 166 3.71 23.61 12.74
C ALA A 166 4.49 22.35 12.31
N ASP A 167 4.32 21.23 13.03
CA ASP A 167 5.00 19.97 12.71
C ASP A 167 4.56 19.40 11.36
N LEU A 168 3.26 19.46 11.06
CA LEU A 168 2.68 18.93 9.83
C LEU A 168 3.01 19.78 8.60
N GLU A 169 3.02 21.10 8.73
CA GLU A 169 3.47 22.01 7.66
C GLU A 169 4.97 21.84 7.38
N ALA A 170 5.79 21.68 8.42
CA ALA A 170 7.21 21.36 8.27
C ALA A 170 7.42 19.99 7.60
N SER A 171 6.58 19.00 7.92
CA SER A 171 6.62 17.68 7.29
C SER A 171 6.29 17.74 5.79
N LEU A 172 5.28 18.54 5.38
CA LEU A 172 4.97 18.75 3.95
C LEU A 172 6.12 19.42 3.20
N ALA A 173 6.81 20.38 3.84
CA ALA A 173 7.96 21.04 3.24
C ALA A 173 9.16 20.10 3.03
N ARG A 174 9.21 18.99 3.79
CA ARG A 174 10.26 17.97 3.75
C ARG A 174 9.75 16.62 3.24
N ARG A 175 8.65 16.60 2.48
CA ARG A 175 8.00 15.36 2.02
C ARG A 175 8.94 14.40 1.27
N ASP A 176 9.93 14.93 0.55
CA ASP A 176 10.90 14.13 -0.21
C ASP A 176 11.94 13.43 0.70
N ASP A 177 12.07 13.84 1.97
CA ASP A 177 12.92 13.18 2.97
C ASP A 177 12.26 11.93 3.57
N PHE A 178 10.96 11.73 3.36
CA PHE A 178 10.25 10.58 3.91
C PHE A 178 10.35 9.36 3.00
N PRO A 179 10.54 8.16 3.58
CA PRO A 179 10.57 6.94 2.80
C PRO A 179 9.19 6.58 2.21
N ILE A 180 8.12 7.23 2.68
CA ILE A 180 6.72 6.94 2.32
C ILE A 180 5.98 8.25 2.08
N GLU A 181 5.22 8.31 0.98
CA GLU A 181 4.32 9.41 0.65
C GLU A 181 3.08 9.35 1.56
N ILE A 182 2.77 10.45 2.24
CA ILE A 182 1.76 10.49 3.32
C ILE A 182 0.95 11.80 3.35
N ASP A 183 1.04 12.61 2.30
CA ASP A 183 0.49 13.97 2.27
C ASP A 183 -1.01 13.98 2.57
N ARG A 184 -1.75 12.94 2.13
CA ARG A 184 -3.18 12.79 2.45
C ARG A 184 -3.42 12.72 3.96
N GLY A 185 -2.66 11.88 4.65
CA GLY A 185 -2.71 11.74 6.10
C GLY A 185 -2.36 13.06 6.79
N VAL A 186 -1.34 13.76 6.29
CA VAL A 186 -0.92 15.07 6.81
C VAL A 186 -1.99 16.13 6.61
N PHE A 187 -2.60 16.23 5.43
CA PHE A 187 -3.71 17.17 5.18
C PHE A 187 -4.94 16.84 6.03
N ARG A 188 -5.28 15.55 6.20
CA ARG A 188 -6.37 15.15 7.09
C ARG A 188 -6.09 15.54 8.54
N ALA A 189 -4.86 15.36 9.01
CA ALA A 189 -4.44 15.78 10.35
C ALA A 189 -4.47 17.32 10.50
N LEU A 190 -3.97 18.06 9.51
CA LEU A 190 -4.07 19.53 9.48
C LEU A 190 -5.54 19.98 9.57
N ALA A 191 -6.45 19.30 8.86
CA ALA A 191 -7.87 19.61 8.95
C ALA A 191 -8.42 19.45 10.37
N ASN A 192 -8.00 18.39 11.08
CA ASN A 192 -8.39 18.16 12.47
C ASN A 192 -7.80 19.24 13.40
N ALA A 193 -6.52 19.59 13.22
CA ALA A 193 -5.86 20.64 14.00
C ALA A 193 -6.54 22.01 13.82
N TRP A 194 -6.83 22.41 12.58
CA TRP A 194 -7.52 23.67 12.29
C TRP A 194 -8.95 23.72 12.84
N ARG A 195 -9.66 22.58 12.79
CA ARG A 195 -10.99 22.47 13.41
C ARG A 195 -10.92 22.67 14.93
N THR A 196 -9.93 22.08 15.59
CA THR A 196 -9.68 22.26 17.03
C THR A 196 -9.33 23.71 17.39
N LEU A 197 -8.71 24.44 16.46
CA LEU A 197 -8.43 25.89 16.61
C LEU A 197 -9.63 26.79 16.26
N GLY A 198 -10.76 26.22 15.85
CA GLY A 198 -11.95 26.97 15.44
C GLY A 198 -11.90 27.56 14.03
N ASP A 199 -10.87 27.25 13.21
CA ASP A 199 -10.78 27.69 11.82
C ASP A 199 -11.40 26.65 10.87
N GLU A 200 -12.73 26.69 10.76
CA GLU A 200 -13.46 25.79 9.87
C GLU A 200 -13.10 25.97 8.39
N ARG A 201 -12.69 27.17 7.98
CA ARG A 201 -12.35 27.46 6.58
C ARG A 201 -11.09 26.70 6.18
N ARG A 202 -10.02 26.83 6.97
CA ARG A 202 -8.77 26.08 6.76
C ARG A 202 -8.99 24.59 6.95
N SER A 203 -9.81 24.17 7.91
CA SER A 203 -10.15 22.76 8.09
C SER A 203 -10.77 22.14 6.82
N ARG A 204 -11.79 22.79 6.25
CA ARG A 204 -12.43 22.34 5.01
C ARG A 204 -11.47 22.39 3.82
N GLU A 205 -10.59 23.38 3.76
CA GLU A 205 -9.56 23.48 2.74
C GLU A 205 -8.60 22.30 2.80
N MET A 206 -8.10 21.94 3.98
CA MET A 206 -7.21 20.79 4.15
C MET A 206 -7.91 19.46 3.87
N LEU A 207 -9.19 19.28 4.23
CA LEU A 207 -9.95 18.09 3.82
C LEU A 207 -10.07 17.96 2.29
N ARG A 208 -10.35 19.07 1.60
CA ARG A 208 -10.38 19.09 0.13
C ARG A 208 -9.02 18.72 -0.46
N ARG A 209 -7.92 19.25 0.09
CA ARG A 209 -6.55 18.89 -0.33
C ARG A 209 -6.21 17.42 -0.07
N ALA A 210 -6.76 16.87 1.01
CA ALA A 210 -6.71 15.44 1.32
C ALA A 210 -7.64 14.59 0.43
N GLY A 211 -8.34 15.16 -0.55
CA GLY A 211 -9.24 14.44 -1.44
C GLY A 211 -10.51 13.89 -0.77
N TYR A 212 -10.94 14.48 0.34
CA TYR A 212 -12.16 14.11 1.06
C TYR A 212 -13.20 15.23 1.05
N ASP A 213 -14.46 14.87 0.86
CA ASP A 213 -15.61 15.78 1.05
C ASP A 213 -15.99 15.91 2.53
N SER A 214 -15.71 14.88 3.32
CA SER A 214 -15.99 14.83 4.75
C SER A 214 -14.92 14.03 5.50
N PRO A 215 -14.77 14.24 6.82
CA PRO A 215 -13.81 13.52 7.63
C PRO A 215 -14.16 12.03 7.86
N ASP A 216 -15.33 11.55 7.38
CA ASP A 216 -15.83 10.18 7.57
C ASP A 216 -15.27 9.15 6.57
N GLY A 217 -14.38 9.56 5.66
CA GLY A 217 -13.73 8.65 4.71
C GLY A 217 -12.68 7.71 5.34
N PRO A 218 -12.30 6.63 4.61
CA PRO A 218 -11.30 5.66 5.09
C PRO A 218 -9.97 6.35 5.42
N ALA A 219 -9.28 5.90 6.46
CA ALA A 219 -8.00 6.48 6.91
C ALA A 219 -6.81 6.01 6.06
N VAL A 220 -6.74 6.52 4.83
CA VAL A 220 -5.63 6.27 3.91
C VAL A 220 -4.58 7.38 4.07
N PRO A 221 -3.36 7.10 4.53
CA PRO A 221 -2.32 8.11 4.68
C PRO A 221 -1.68 8.51 3.34
N GLY A 222 -1.59 7.58 2.38
CA GLY A 222 -0.83 7.78 1.14
C GLY A 222 -1.49 8.67 0.09
N ASN A 223 -0.67 9.09 -0.88
CA ASN A 223 -1.06 9.96 -2.00
C ASN A 223 -1.82 9.24 -3.11
N ILE A 224 -1.99 7.92 -2.97
CA ILE A 224 -2.71 7.08 -3.91
C ILE A 224 -4.14 7.58 -4.13
N SER A 225 -4.66 7.39 -5.34
CA SER A 225 -6.05 7.68 -5.69
C SER A 225 -6.63 6.55 -6.51
N VAL A 226 -7.94 6.36 -6.41
CA VAL A 226 -8.65 5.28 -7.12
C VAL A 226 -10.08 5.68 -7.39
N GLY A 227 -10.60 5.33 -8.56
CA GLY A 227 -12.02 5.51 -8.86
C GLY A 227 -12.43 4.94 -10.21
N PRO A 228 -13.74 4.91 -10.49
CA PRO A 228 -14.28 4.32 -11.71
C PRO A 228 -13.83 5.07 -12.98
N ASP A 229 -13.62 6.39 -12.90
CA ASP A 229 -13.35 7.19 -14.09
C ASP A 229 -11.87 7.33 -14.40
N ALA A 230 -11.07 7.65 -13.37
CA ALA A 230 -9.64 7.93 -13.51
C ALA A 230 -8.74 6.71 -13.31
N GLY A 231 -9.31 5.57 -12.89
CA GLY A 231 -8.54 4.40 -12.49
C GLY A 231 -7.74 4.64 -11.22
N PHE A 232 -6.67 3.87 -11.05
CA PHE A 232 -5.75 3.99 -9.93
C PHE A 232 -4.53 4.84 -10.31
N ARG A 233 -4.06 5.68 -9.39
CA ARG A 233 -2.78 6.41 -9.52
C ARG A 233 -2.00 6.34 -8.23
N PHE A 234 -0.70 6.10 -8.35
CA PHE A 234 0.18 5.98 -7.19
C PHE A 234 0.54 7.32 -6.55
N THR A 235 0.66 8.38 -7.35
CA THR A 235 1.05 9.72 -6.91
C THR A 235 0.51 10.79 -7.86
N ASN A 236 0.79 12.05 -7.56
CA ASN A 236 0.41 13.18 -8.42
C ASN A 236 1.33 13.31 -9.64
N PRO A 237 0.80 13.80 -10.79
CA PRO A 237 1.59 14.01 -12.00
C PRO A 237 2.79 14.93 -11.79
N LYS A 238 4.00 14.46 -12.10
CA LYS A 238 5.23 15.27 -12.15
C LYS A 238 6.22 14.71 -13.17
N LEU A 239 7.04 15.58 -13.76
CA LEU A 239 8.09 15.20 -14.69
C LEU A 239 9.43 15.29 -13.98
N VAL A 240 10.02 14.13 -13.66
CA VAL A 240 11.27 14.02 -12.90
C VAL A 240 12.45 13.94 -13.88
N ARG A 241 13.48 14.76 -13.68
CA ARG A 241 14.73 14.67 -14.44
C ARG A 241 15.70 13.74 -13.71
N GLU A 242 15.99 12.59 -14.30
CA GLU A 242 16.81 11.52 -13.70
C GLU A 242 18.29 11.63 -14.07
N ALA A 243 18.58 12.20 -15.23
CA ALA A 243 19.90 12.54 -15.72
C ALA A 243 19.77 13.62 -16.80
N ASP A 244 20.90 14.04 -17.38
CA ASP A 244 20.86 14.94 -18.51
C ASP A 244 20.11 14.29 -19.70
N GLY A 245 19.14 15.01 -20.24
CA GLY A 245 18.23 14.50 -21.28
C GLY A 245 17.29 13.36 -20.86
N VAL A 246 17.28 12.89 -19.60
CA VAL A 246 16.43 11.77 -19.16
C VAL A 246 15.33 12.25 -18.24
N TYR A 247 14.08 12.05 -18.66
CA TYR A 247 12.88 12.47 -17.93
C TYR A 247 11.93 11.29 -17.70
N VAL A 248 11.27 11.25 -16.54
CA VAL A 248 10.26 10.25 -16.18
C VAL A 248 8.97 10.95 -15.81
N ALA A 249 7.89 10.67 -16.53
CA ALA A 249 6.56 11.18 -16.25
C ALA A 249 5.90 10.30 -15.19
N GLU A 250 5.99 10.71 -13.92
CA GLU A 250 5.44 9.99 -12.77
C GLU A 250 4.01 10.44 -12.46
N GLY A 251 3.12 9.51 -12.09
CA GLY A 251 1.77 9.83 -11.61
C GLY A 251 0.77 10.32 -12.68
N PHE A 252 1.17 10.32 -13.95
CA PHE A 252 0.28 10.60 -15.08
C PHE A 252 -0.66 9.44 -15.40
N ASP A 253 -0.30 8.22 -15.00
CA ASP A 253 -1.02 6.98 -15.24
C ASP A 253 -0.74 5.94 -14.15
N PHE A 254 -1.17 4.70 -14.36
CA PHE A 254 -0.79 3.53 -13.56
C PHE A 254 0.71 3.27 -13.67
N ALA A 255 1.26 3.16 -14.89
CA ALA A 255 2.71 3.08 -15.16
C ALA A 255 3.31 4.43 -15.57
N ASN A 256 4.62 4.55 -15.42
CA ASN A 256 5.37 5.70 -15.87
C ASN A 256 5.75 5.61 -17.36
N ILE A 257 5.88 6.76 -18.00
CA ILE A 257 6.47 6.89 -19.34
C ILE A 257 7.78 7.65 -19.19
N SER A 258 8.87 7.12 -19.75
CA SER A 258 10.16 7.81 -19.72
C SER A 258 10.53 8.37 -21.08
N PHE A 259 11.26 9.48 -21.10
CA PHE A 259 11.67 10.19 -22.30
C PHE A 259 13.17 10.47 -22.27
N LEU A 260 13.88 10.01 -23.30
CA LEU A 260 15.26 10.39 -23.59
C LEU A 260 15.23 11.48 -24.66
N VAL A 261 15.56 12.70 -24.26
CA VAL A 261 15.40 13.92 -25.05
C VAL A 261 16.75 14.36 -25.62
N ASP A 262 16.82 14.39 -26.94
CA ASP A 262 17.96 14.89 -27.71
C ASP A 262 17.47 15.88 -28.79
N PRO A 263 18.28 16.86 -29.24
CA PRO A 263 17.90 17.71 -30.37
C PRO A 263 17.52 16.94 -31.64
N ALA A 264 18.08 15.75 -31.88
CA ALA A 264 17.74 14.92 -33.03
C ALA A 264 16.36 14.24 -32.93
N GLY A 265 15.79 14.13 -31.73
CA GLY A 265 14.50 13.50 -31.46
C GLY A 265 14.38 12.93 -30.05
N VAL A 266 13.25 12.27 -29.79
CA VAL A 266 12.96 11.64 -28.50
C VAL A 266 12.89 10.13 -28.63
N ILE A 267 13.43 9.41 -27.65
CA ILE A 267 13.12 8.00 -27.38
C ILE A 267 12.12 7.99 -26.23
N ALA A 268 10.91 7.46 -26.45
CA ALA A 268 10.01 7.12 -25.37
C ALA A 268 10.27 5.68 -24.91
N ILE A 269 10.18 5.45 -23.60
CA ILE A 269 10.21 4.12 -23.00
C ILE A 269 8.85 3.91 -22.35
N ASP A 270 8.16 2.87 -22.82
CA ASP A 270 6.74 2.59 -22.57
C ASP A 270 5.77 3.70 -23.04
N ALA A 271 4.48 3.46 -22.89
CA ALA A 271 3.42 4.29 -23.44
C ALA A 271 2.17 4.45 -22.57
N GLY A 272 2.19 3.98 -21.32
CA GLY A 272 1.03 4.11 -20.43
C GLY A 272 -0.14 3.19 -20.79
N THR A 273 -1.22 3.30 -20.02
CA THR A 273 -2.45 2.50 -20.07
C THR A 273 -3.44 2.95 -21.12
N THR A 274 -3.61 4.26 -21.32
CA THR A 274 -4.61 4.82 -22.24
C THR A 274 -4.02 5.93 -23.09
N GLU A 275 -4.67 6.21 -24.22
CA GLU A 275 -4.29 7.37 -25.04
C GLU A 275 -4.39 8.70 -24.27
N ASP A 276 -5.37 8.84 -23.39
CA ASP A 276 -5.62 10.08 -22.64
C ASP A 276 -4.51 10.38 -21.63
N SER A 277 -4.13 9.36 -20.85
CA SER A 277 -3.04 9.46 -19.88
C SER A 277 -1.70 9.69 -20.59
N ALA A 278 -1.42 8.93 -21.65
CA ALA A 278 -0.23 9.11 -22.48
C ALA A 278 -0.16 10.50 -23.12
N ARG A 279 -1.27 11.02 -23.66
CA ARG A 279 -1.35 12.38 -24.21
C ARG A 279 -1.09 13.44 -23.15
N THR A 280 -1.49 13.20 -21.90
CA THR A 280 -1.20 14.11 -20.78
C THR A 280 0.30 14.13 -20.45
N ALA A 281 0.96 12.97 -20.43
CA ALA A 281 2.41 12.88 -20.29
C ALA A 281 3.15 13.54 -21.48
N MET A 282 2.69 13.32 -22.71
CA MET A 282 3.24 13.96 -23.91
C MET A 282 3.09 15.48 -23.88
N LYS A 283 1.98 16.02 -23.35
CA LYS A 283 1.85 17.48 -23.14
C LYS A 283 2.92 18.02 -22.19
N ALA A 284 3.24 17.29 -21.11
CA ALA A 284 4.31 17.66 -20.19
C ALA A 284 5.69 17.59 -20.89
N LEU A 285 5.96 16.55 -21.68
CA LEU A 285 7.16 16.46 -22.51
C LEU A 285 7.29 17.65 -23.46
N ARG A 286 6.18 18.09 -24.09
CA ARG A 286 6.17 19.21 -25.04
C ARG A 286 6.48 20.57 -24.39
N GLN A 287 6.44 20.67 -23.07
CA GLN A 287 6.97 21.84 -22.35
C GLN A 287 8.51 21.86 -22.28
N ILE A 288 9.16 20.72 -22.53
CA ILE A 288 10.63 20.58 -22.56
C ILE A 288 11.14 20.63 -24.00
N THR A 289 10.49 19.93 -24.93
CA THR A 289 10.99 19.77 -26.30
C THR A 289 9.89 19.61 -27.34
N ASN A 290 10.12 20.17 -28.52
CA ASN A 290 9.30 19.94 -29.72
C ASN A 290 9.92 18.91 -30.69
N ALA A 291 11.03 18.27 -30.31
CA ALA A 291 11.67 17.26 -31.13
C ALA A 291 10.73 16.03 -31.33
N PRO A 292 10.69 15.42 -32.52
CA PRO A 292 9.77 14.32 -32.81
C PRO A 292 10.17 13.05 -32.06
N VAL A 293 9.18 12.22 -31.71
CA VAL A 293 9.42 10.88 -31.17
C VAL A 293 9.92 9.96 -32.28
N ARG A 294 11.17 9.52 -32.19
CA ARG A 294 11.80 8.66 -33.20
C ARG A 294 11.69 7.18 -32.86
N TYR A 295 11.74 6.86 -31.57
CA TYR A 295 11.62 5.49 -31.07
C TYR A 295 10.65 5.42 -29.91
N VAL A 296 9.90 4.33 -29.84
CA VAL A 296 9.25 3.87 -28.61
C VAL A 296 9.82 2.50 -28.29
N ILE A 297 10.40 2.34 -27.11
CA ILE A 297 10.92 1.05 -26.64
C ILE A 297 9.96 0.54 -25.56
N LEU A 298 9.30 -0.58 -25.82
CA LEU A 298 8.40 -1.21 -24.86
C LEU A 298 9.20 -2.17 -23.98
N THR A 299 9.13 -1.97 -22.67
CA THR A 299 9.81 -2.83 -21.70
C THR A 299 9.18 -4.22 -21.67
N HIS A 300 7.87 -4.31 -21.79
CA HIS A 300 7.10 -5.57 -21.88
C HIS A 300 5.66 -5.31 -22.37
N SER A 301 4.87 -6.38 -22.51
CA SER A 301 3.55 -6.38 -23.19
C SER A 301 2.33 -6.10 -22.32
N HIS A 302 2.50 -5.62 -21.10
CA HIS A 302 1.36 -5.30 -20.24
C HIS A 302 0.62 -4.04 -20.65
N TRP A 303 -0.66 -4.01 -20.30
CA TRP A 303 -1.63 -3.03 -20.77
C TRP A 303 -1.27 -1.58 -20.41
N ASP A 304 -0.66 -1.39 -19.26
CA ASP A 304 -0.16 -0.13 -18.72
C ASP A 304 1.16 0.33 -19.31
N HIS A 305 1.85 -0.52 -20.07
CA HIS A 305 3.07 -0.15 -20.76
C HIS A 305 2.85 0.11 -22.25
N VAL A 306 1.76 -0.43 -22.82
CA VAL A 306 1.53 -0.42 -24.28
C VAL A 306 0.23 0.27 -24.68
N GLY A 307 -0.73 0.42 -23.77
CA GLY A 307 -2.11 0.81 -24.04
C GLY A 307 -2.31 2.22 -24.60
N GLY A 308 -1.38 3.14 -24.32
CA GLY A 308 -1.38 4.51 -24.82
C GLY A 308 -0.49 4.76 -26.04
N LEU A 309 0.02 3.70 -26.70
CA LEU A 309 1.02 3.80 -27.77
C LEU A 309 0.63 4.75 -28.91
N SER A 310 -0.63 4.76 -29.35
CA SER A 310 -1.12 5.65 -30.42
C SER A 310 -0.99 7.14 -30.10
N ALA A 311 -0.98 7.53 -28.82
CA ALA A 311 -0.77 8.91 -28.41
C ALA A 311 0.71 9.31 -28.31
N VAL A 312 1.61 8.33 -28.14
CA VAL A 312 3.06 8.53 -28.08
C VAL A 312 3.70 8.43 -29.47
N ARG A 313 3.16 7.59 -30.34
CA ARG A 313 3.65 7.36 -31.70
C ARG A 313 3.41 8.57 -32.60
N GLU A 314 4.46 9.00 -33.29
CA GLU A 314 4.44 10.08 -34.29
C GLU A 314 4.80 9.54 -35.69
N PRO A 315 4.63 10.33 -36.76
CA PRO A 315 5.02 9.91 -38.10
C PRO A 315 6.51 9.52 -38.17
N GLY A 316 6.77 8.27 -38.60
CA GLY A 316 8.12 7.72 -38.71
C GLY A 316 8.71 7.17 -37.40
N THR A 317 7.93 7.11 -36.31
CA THR A 317 8.36 6.43 -35.08
C THR A 317 8.51 4.92 -35.28
N VAL A 318 9.63 4.37 -34.83
CA VAL A 318 9.91 2.93 -34.80
C VAL A 318 9.62 2.38 -33.41
N VAL A 319 8.72 1.41 -33.31
CA VAL A 319 8.38 0.71 -32.07
C VAL A 319 9.29 -0.51 -31.92
N ILE A 320 10.02 -0.59 -30.82
CA ILE A 320 10.97 -1.66 -30.49
C ILE A 320 10.42 -2.45 -29.31
N ALA A 321 10.41 -3.78 -29.40
CA ALA A 321 10.09 -4.66 -28.30
C ALA A 321 10.92 -5.95 -28.37
N ARG A 322 10.84 -6.80 -27.36
CA ARG A 322 11.49 -8.11 -27.39
C ARG A 322 10.81 -9.07 -28.38
N ALA A 323 11.55 -10.04 -28.91
CA ALA A 323 11.08 -10.98 -29.92
C ALA A 323 9.81 -11.78 -29.56
N ASN A 324 9.60 -12.11 -28.27
CA ASN A 324 8.40 -12.83 -27.80
C ASN A 324 7.24 -11.90 -27.39
N PHE A 325 7.34 -10.59 -27.61
CA PHE A 325 6.33 -9.60 -27.24
C PHE A 325 4.91 -9.94 -27.75
N ALA A 326 4.78 -10.37 -29.01
CA ALA A 326 3.47 -10.68 -29.58
C ALA A 326 2.79 -11.87 -28.91
N GLN A 327 3.56 -12.84 -28.41
CA GLN A 327 3.04 -14.00 -27.68
C GLN A 327 2.49 -13.57 -26.32
N GLU A 328 3.25 -12.81 -25.56
CA GLU A 328 2.83 -12.31 -24.24
C GLU A 328 1.67 -11.32 -24.36
N LEU A 329 1.69 -10.42 -25.35
CA LEU A 329 0.56 -9.52 -25.63
C LEU A 329 -0.73 -10.30 -25.96
N SER A 330 -0.62 -11.46 -26.62
CA SER A 330 -1.79 -12.30 -26.88
C SER A 330 -2.39 -12.88 -25.60
N ARG A 331 -1.55 -13.26 -24.61
CA ARG A 331 -2.03 -13.67 -23.28
C ARG A 331 -2.76 -12.50 -22.61
N MET A 332 -2.18 -11.30 -22.66
CA MET A 332 -2.78 -10.11 -22.08
C MET A 332 -4.14 -9.76 -22.73
N ARG A 333 -4.26 -9.85 -24.06
CA ARG A 333 -5.55 -9.63 -24.77
C ARG A 333 -6.62 -10.64 -24.40
N SER A 334 -6.24 -11.86 -24.02
CA SER A 334 -7.17 -12.91 -23.59
C SER A 334 -7.61 -12.76 -22.12
N SER A 335 -6.96 -11.88 -21.36
CA SER A 335 -7.30 -11.63 -19.96
C SER A 335 -8.66 -10.97 -19.81
N GLN A 336 -9.42 -11.38 -18.78
CA GLN A 336 -10.64 -10.69 -18.41
C GLN A 336 -10.32 -9.43 -17.62
N ARG A 337 -10.91 -8.30 -18.01
CA ARG A 337 -10.88 -7.05 -17.26
C ARG A 337 -11.88 -7.09 -16.09
N THR A 338 -11.61 -7.95 -15.10
CA THR A 338 -12.51 -8.18 -13.96
C THR A 338 -12.59 -6.97 -13.02
N PHE A 339 -11.52 -6.18 -12.93
CA PHE A 339 -11.41 -5.05 -12.01
C PHE A 339 -11.07 -3.76 -12.77
N ASN A 340 -12.12 -3.01 -13.15
CA ASN A 340 -11.94 -1.80 -13.97
C ASN A 340 -11.30 -0.64 -13.20
N TRP A 341 -11.29 -0.63 -11.86
CA TRP A 341 -10.69 0.49 -11.10
C TRP A 341 -9.17 0.54 -11.18
N PHE A 342 -8.50 -0.49 -11.69
CA PHE A 342 -7.06 -0.42 -12.00
C PHE A 342 -6.76 0.67 -13.04
N PHE A 343 -7.58 0.75 -14.10
CA PHE A 343 -7.33 1.60 -15.28
C PHE A 343 -8.48 2.58 -15.61
N GLY A 344 -9.59 2.49 -14.88
CA GLY A 344 -10.81 3.26 -15.10
C GLY A 344 -11.70 2.67 -16.19
N ASN A 345 -12.79 3.35 -16.51
CA ASN A 345 -13.76 2.90 -17.52
C ASN A 345 -13.31 3.16 -18.98
N ARG A 346 -12.10 3.69 -19.20
CA ARG A 346 -11.60 4.03 -20.53
C ARG A 346 -11.11 2.80 -21.29
N PRO A 347 -11.24 2.77 -22.63
CA PRO A 347 -10.70 1.69 -23.42
C PRO A 347 -9.16 1.73 -23.42
N VAL A 348 -8.55 0.61 -23.01
CA VAL A 348 -7.11 0.36 -23.19
C VAL A 348 -6.87 -0.26 -24.58
N GLY A 349 -6.01 0.38 -25.38
CA GLY A 349 -5.68 -0.03 -26.75
C GLY A 349 -4.61 -1.11 -26.80
N LEU A 350 -5.02 -2.37 -26.96
CA LEU A 350 -4.08 -3.51 -27.01
C LEU A 350 -3.72 -3.96 -28.43
N ASP A 351 -4.17 -3.28 -29.50
CA ASP A 351 -3.73 -3.57 -30.87
C ASP A 351 -2.34 -3.00 -31.18
N VAL A 352 -1.35 -3.45 -30.41
CA VAL A 352 0.03 -2.98 -30.48
C VAL A 352 0.87 -3.92 -31.34
N ARG A 353 1.71 -3.35 -32.19
CA ARG A 353 2.70 -4.05 -33.00
C ARG A 353 4.05 -3.37 -32.86
N ALA A 354 5.08 -4.18 -32.61
CA ALA A 354 6.46 -3.72 -32.69
C ALA A 354 6.93 -3.75 -34.15
N ASP A 355 7.64 -2.70 -34.57
CA ASP A 355 8.24 -2.60 -35.90
C ASP A 355 9.62 -3.28 -35.94
N ARG A 356 10.32 -3.34 -34.80
CA ARG A 356 11.62 -4.01 -34.62
C ARG A 356 11.61 -4.91 -33.38
N LEU A 357 12.19 -6.08 -33.52
CA LEU A 357 12.26 -7.10 -32.46
C LEU A 357 13.70 -7.33 -31.99
N VAL A 358 13.89 -7.39 -30.67
CA VAL A 358 15.18 -7.68 -30.02
C VAL A 358 15.22 -9.15 -29.59
N THR A 359 16.16 -9.92 -30.11
CA THR A 359 16.33 -11.36 -29.80
C THR A 359 17.49 -11.65 -28.85
N ALA A 360 18.54 -10.84 -28.90
CA ALA A 360 19.74 -10.93 -28.06
C ALA A 360 20.17 -9.52 -27.63
N GLU A 361 21.11 -9.43 -26.69
CA GLU A 361 21.67 -8.13 -26.29
C GLU A 361 22.23 -7.39 -27.50
N GLU A 362 21.78 -6.15 -27.70
CA GLU A 362 22.25 -5.28 -28.78
C GLU A 362 22.39 -3.83 -28.34
N SER A 363 23.20 -3.06 -29.06
CA SER A 363 23.39 -1.63 -28.81
C SER A 363 22.55 -0.78 -29.77
N LEU A 364 21.98 0.31 -29.26
CA LEU A 364 21.28 1.33 -30.03
C LEU A 364 21.90 2.70 -29.71
N ARG A 365 22.41 3.38 -30.73
CA ARG A 365 22.90 4.76 -30.61
C ARG A 365 21.93 5.73 -31.26
N PHE A 366 21.59 6.79 -30.53
CA PHE A 366 20.71 7.83 -31.02
C PHE A 366 21.03 9.18 -30.36
N GLY A 367 21.42 10.17 -31.17
CA GLY A 367 21.89 11.45 -30.66
C GLY A 367 23.05 11.27 -29.68
N THR A 368 22.90 11.82 -28.48
CA THR A 368 23.86 11.69 -27.37
C THR A 368 23.73 10.39 -26.55
N PHE A 369 22.69 9.58 -26.80
CA PHE A 369 22.44 8.35 -26.05
C PHE A 369 23.11 7.12 -26.69
N ASP A 370 23.76 6.33 -25.84
CA ASP A 370 24.20 4.96 -26.13
C ASP A 370 23.41 4.03 -25.20
N LEU A 371 22.58 3.16 -25.78
CA LEU A 371 21.69 2.26 -25.07
C LEU A 371 22.12 0.82 -25.32
N ARG A 372 22.03 -0.04 -24.30
CA ARG A 372 22.02 -1.50 -24.47
C ARG A 372 20.60 -2.02 -24.22
N LEU A 373 20.07 -2.78 -25.17
CA LEU A 373 18.78 -3.45 -25.05
C LEU A 373 19.06 -4.90 -24.67
N ILE A 374 18.62 -5.32 -23.48
CA ILE A 374 19.04 -6.58 -22.85
C ILE A 374 17.78 -7.42 -22.57
N PRO A 375 17.48 -8.42 -23.40
CA PRO A 375 16.40 -9.37 -23.12
C PRO A 375 16.66 -10.11 -21.80
N VAL A 376 15.69 -10.11 -20.89
CA VAL A 376 15.79 -10.81 -19.60
C VAL A 376 14.55 -11.66 -19.38
N ARG A 377 14.67 -12.76 -18.63
CA ARG A 377 13.51 -13.63 -18.37
C ARG A 377 12.39 -12.95 -17.58
N GLY A 378 12.69 -11.82 -16.95
CA GLY A 378 11.75 -11.00 -16.21
C GLY A 378 11.47 -11.57 -14.83
N GLY A 379 10.32 -11.20 -14.29
CA GLY A 379 9.77 -11.70 -13.04
C GLY A 379 8.25 -11.64 -13.10
N GLU A 380 7.76 -10.57 -13.75
CA GLU A 380 6.36 -10.41 -14.11
C GLU A 380 5.98 -11.06 -15.45
N THR A 381 6.66 -10.72 -16.54
CA THR A 381 6.42 -11.32 -17.87
C THR A 381 7.66 -11.99 -18.44
N GLU A 382 7.45 -12.91 -19.39
CA GLU A 382 8.54 -13.60 -20.07
C GLU A 382 9.16 -12.76 -21.20
N ASP A 383 8.59 -11.61 -21.57
CA ASP A 383 9.06 -10.72 -22.65
C ASP A 383 9.78 -9.46 -22.17
N ALA A 384 10.13 -9.39 -20.89
CA ALA A 384 10.84 -8.25 -20.30
C ALA A 384 12.14 -7.89 -21.07
N LEU A 385 12.34 -6.59 -21.26
CA LEU A 385 13.48 -5.97 -21.94
C LEU A 385 14.06 -4.85 -21.07
N PHE A 386 15.30 -5.05 -20.61
CA PHE A 386 16.06 -4.00 -19.95
C PHE A 386 16.65 -3.01 -20.94
N ILE A 387 16.69 -1.74 -20.54
CA ILE A 387 17.26 -0.66 -21.34
C ILE A 387 18.33 0.02 -20.48
N HIS A 388 19.59 -0.25 -20.78
CA HIS A 388 20.73 0.24 -20.00
C HIS A 388 21.36 1.46 -20.67
N LEU A 389 21.48 2.55 -19.93
CA LEU A 389 22.19 3.77 -20.29
C LEU A 389 23.50 3.85 -19.50
N PRO A 390 24.60 3.23 -19.99
CA PRO A 390 25.86 3.14 -19.24
C PRO A 390 26.46 4.49 -18.89
N ARG A 391 26.32 5.50 -19.77
CA ARG A 391 26.88 6.85 -19.51
C ARG A 391 26.16 7.57 -18.37
N GLN A 392 24.86 7.36 -18.23
CA GLN A 392 24.03 7.96 -17.18
C GLN A 392 24.01 7.09 -15.91
N GLY A 393 24.47 5.83 -16.02
CA GLY A 393 24.40 4.82 -14.97
C GLY A 393 22.98 4.39 -14.64
N LEU A 394 22.06 4.45 -15.61
CA LEU A 394 20.63 4.16 -15.42
C LEU A 394 20.24 2.85 -16.10
N LEU A 395 19.49 2.01 -15.41
CA LEU A 395 18.87 0.82 -15.98
C LEU A 395 17.36 0.93 -15.87
N PHE A 396 16.65 1.00 -17.01
CA PHE A 396 15.20 0.88 -17.03
C PHE A 396 14.85 -0.59 -16.97
N VAL A 397 14.06 -0.96 -15.96
CA VAL A 397 13.75 -2.36 -15.62
C VAL A 397 12.28 -2.73 -15.87
N GLY A 398 11.47 -1.77 -16.32
CA GLY A 398 10.01 -1.93 -16.41
C GLY A 398 9.48 -2.46 -15.08
N ASP A 399 8.82 -3.61 -15.17
CA ASP A 399 8.19 -4.28 -14.03
C ASP A 399 8.84 -5.64 -13.70
N ALA A 400 10.11 -5.80 -14.08
CA ALA A 400 10.86 -7.00 -13.70
C ALA A 400 10.92 -7.22 -12.17
N PHE A 401 10.77 -6.16 -11.37
CA PHE A 401 10.81 -6.19 -9.92
C PHE A 401 9.56 -5.59 -9.29
N MET A 402 8.46 -6.32 -9.37
CA MET A 402 7.22 -6.00 -8.68
C MET A 402 7.09 -6.79 -7.36
N PRO A 403 6.26 -6.31 -6.40
CA PRO A 403 5.78 -7.13 -5.28
C PRO A 403 5.04 -8.40 -5.74
N TYR A 404 4.63 -8.46 -7.01
CA TYR A 404 3.88 -9.56 -7.57
C TYR A 404 4.74 -10.27 -8.63
N VAL A 405 4.89 -11.60 -8.50
CA VAL A 405 5.55 -12.43 -9.52
C VAL A 405 4.50 -12.79 -10.57
N GLY A 406 4.32 -11.89 -11.54
CA GLY A 406 3.19 -11.90 -12.46
C GLY A 406 1.93 -11.35 -11.79
N PRO A 407 1.04 -10.63 -12.50
CA PRO A 407 -0.19 -10.12 -11.94
C PRO A 407 -1.06 -11.30 -11.46
N PRO A 408 -1.80 -11.13 -10.35
CA PRO A 408 -2.48 -12.25 -9.67
C PRO A 408 -3.54 -12.96 -10.50
N PHE A 409 -4.01 -12.35 -11.59
CA PHE A 409 -5.13 -12.84 -12.41
C PHE A 409 -4.68 -13.47 -13.74
N LEU A 410 -3.37 -13.51 -14.01
CA LEU A 410 -2.83 -14.09 -15.23
C LEU A 410 -1.85 -15.22 -14.96
N SER A 411 -1.82 -16.16 -15.90
CA SER A 411 -0.93 -17.32 -15.88
C SER A 411 0.43 -16.95 -16.47
N GLU A 412 1.14 -16.03 -15.83
CA GLU A 412 2.48 -15.56 -16.19
C GLU A 412 3.36 -15.41 -14.94
N GLY A 413 4.55 -14.84 -15.06
CA GLY A 413 5.48 -14.68 -13.93
C GLY A 413 6.30 -15.92 -13.62
N SER A 414 7.57 -15.72 -13.29
CA SER A 414 8.54 -16.79 -13.06
C SER A 414 9.37 -16.51 -11.80
N PRO A 415 9.21 -17.28 -10.71
CA PRO A 415 10.04 -17.15 -9.52
C PRO A 415 11.53 -17.34 -9.81
N ALA A 416 11.88 -18.35 -10.61
CA ALA A 416 13.26 -18.58 -11.07
C ALA A 416 13.75 -17.44 -11.96
N GLY A 417 12.93 -16.99 -12.92
CA GLY A 417 13.23 -15.85 -13.77
C GLY A 417 13.49 -14.57 -12.96
N TYR A 418 12.70 -14.33 -11.90
CA TYR A 418 12.86 -13.17 -11.01
C TYR A 418 14.26 -13.19 -10.37
N ILE A 419 14.68 -14.33 -9.82
CA ILE A 419 16.01 -14.50 -9.22
C ILE A 419 17.12 -14.30 -10.27
N GLU A 420 17.00 -14.91 -11.45
CA GLU A 420 17.96 -14.75 -12.56
C GLU A 420 18.07 -13.28 -13.02
N THR A 421 16.95 -12.56 -13.04
CA THR A 421 16.88 -11.16 -13.44
C THR A 421 17.51 -10.24 -12.38
N LEU A 422 17.34 -10.54 -11.09
CA LEU A 422 18.06 -9.85 -10.00
C LEU A 422 19.58 -10.05 -10.13
N ALA A 423 20.03 -11.27 -10.44
CA ALA A 423 21.44 -11.55 -10.68
C ALA A 423 22.00 -10.77 -11.89
N THR A 424 21.18 -10.60 -12.94
CA THR A 424 21.54 -9.78 -14.11
C THR A 424 21.76 -8.32 -13.73
N VAL A 425 20.90 -7.73 -12.88
CA VAL A 425 21.10 -6.36 -12.38
C VAL A 425 22.41 -6.22 -11.62
N ARG A 426 22.77 -7.20 -10.78
CA ARG A 426 24.05 -7.18 -10.06
C ARG A 426 25.25 -7.22 -10.98
N SER A 427 25.16 -8.01 -12.07
CA SER A 427 26.21 -8.07 -13.10
C SER A 427 26.37 -6.74 -13.84
N ILE A 428 25.25 -6.07 -14.18
CA ILE A 428 25.28 -4.75 -14.82
C ILE A 428 25.79 -3.67 -13.87
N ALA A 429 25.45 -3.77 -12.58
CA ALA A 429 25.79 -2.83 -11.52
C ALA A 429 25.47 -1.35 -11.89
N PRO A 430 24.23 -1.03 -12.31
CA PRO A 430 23.88 0.35 -12.62
C PRO A 430 23.92 1.21 -11.35
N ARG A 431 24.10 2.52 -11.51
CA ARG A 431 24.01 3.47 -10.39
C ARG A 431 22.59 3.54 -9.82
N ARG A 432 21.57 3.47 -10.69
CA ARG A 432 20.16 3.55 -10.31
C ARG A 432 19.27 2.74 -11.25
N LEU A 433 18.19 2.19 -10.69
CA LEU A 433 17.11 1.54 -11.43
C LEU A 433 15.98 2.55 -11.68
N ILE A 434 15.42 2.52 -12.89
CA ILE A 434 14.21 3.24 -13.25
C ILE A 434 13.10 2.21 -13.51
N HIS A 435 12.06 2.26 -12.69
CA HIS A 435 10.96 1.29 -12.68
C HIS A 435 9.71 1.82 -13.39
N GLY A 436 8.81 0.91 -13.79
CA GLY A 436 7.48 1.24 -14.30
C GLY A 436 6.57 1.88 -13.24
N HIS A 437 6.66 1.42 -11.99
CA HIS A 437 5.83 1.89 -10.87
C HIS A 437 6.62 2.32 -9.61
N PRO A 438 7.37 3.44 -9.63
CA PRO A 438 8.25 3.82 -8.53
C PRO A 438 7.61 3.84 -7.14
N PRO A 439 6.35 4.25 -6.92
CA PRO A 439 5.77 4.19 -5.58
C PRO A 439 5.61 2.76 -5.02
N LEU A 440 5.54 1.74 -5.87
CA LEU A 440 5.58 0.32 -5.48
C LEU A 440 7.00 -0.21 -5.39
N THR A 441 7.88 0.27 -6.26
CA THR A 441 9.18 -0.33 -6.49
C THR A 441 10.34 0.48 -5.91
N ARG A 442 10.10 1.61 -5.22
CA ARG A 442 11.14 2.47 -4.63
C ARG A 442 12.06 1.75 -3.65
N PHE A 443 11.55 0.71 -2.98
CA PHE A 443 12.35 -0.12 -2.09
C PHE A 443 13.18 -1.17 -2.83
N PHE A 444 12.85 -1.45 -4.10
CA PHE A 444 13.60 -2.32 -5.01
C PHE A 444 14.72 -1.52 -5.68
N ASN A 445 15.62 -0.97 -4.86
CA ASN A 445 16.76 -0.18 -5.32
C ASN A 445 18.07 -0.98 -5.24
N MET A 446 19.16 -0.42 -5.77
CA MET A 446 20.46 -1.10 -5.85
C MET A 446 21.00 -1.60 -4.49
N GLN A 447 20.62 -0.97 -3.38
CA GLN A 447 21.04 -1.41 -2.04
C GLN A 447 20.27 -2.65 -1.57
N ALA A 448 19.07 -2.89 -2.12
CA ALA A 448 18.22 -4.02 -1.78
C ALA A 448 18.48 -5.25 -2.67
N ILE A 449 18.87 -5.07 -3.95
CA ILE A 449 18.90 -6.15 -4.96
C ILE A 449 19.70 -7.37 -4.51
N ALA A 450 20.92 -7.19 -3.98
CA ALA A 450 21.76 -8.31 -3.58
C ALA A 450 21.16 -9.12 -2.41
N GLY A 451 20.65 -8.42 -1.40
CA GLY A 451 19.98 -9.06 -0.27
C GLY A 451 18.65 -9.71 -0.65
N LEU A 452 17.90 -9.07 -1.56
CA LEU A 452 16.64 -9.60 -2.07
C LEU A 452 16.85 -10.88 -2.88
N GLU A 453 17.86 -10.90 -3.75
CA GLU A 453 18.22 -12.11 -4.51
C GLU A 453 18.57 -13.27 -3.56
N ALA A 454 19.43 -13.01 -2.57
CA ALA A 454 19.82 -14.01 -1.59
C ALA A 454 18.61 -14.54 -0.78
N ALA A 455 17.75 -13.64 -0.31
CA ALA A 455 16.58 -14.00 0.48
C ALA A 455 15.51 -14.75 -0.32
N LEU A 456 15.27 -14.38 -1.59
CA LEU A 456 14.33 -15.10 -2.46
C LEU A 456 14.89 -16.44 -2.93
N ARG A 457 16.21 -16.55 -3.12
CA ARG A 457 16.87 -17.83 -3.41
C ARG A 457 16.75 -18.78 -2.22
N ASP A 458 17.03 -18.31 -1.01
CA ASP A 458 16.83 -19.08 0.22
C ASP A 458 15.36 -19.52 0.38
N LEU A 459 14.40 -18.63 0.13
CA LEU A 459 12.97 -18.95 0.15
C LEU A 459 12.60 -20.03 -0.89
N TYR A 460 13.12 -19.91 -2.11
CA TYR A 460 12.91 -20.88 -3.20
C TYR A 460 13.46 -22.25 -2.82
N GLU A 461 14.71 -22.32 -2.35
CA GLU A 461 15.39 -23.56 -1.97
C GLU A 461 14.74 -24.22 -0.75
N HIS A 462 14.22 -23.42 0.19
CA HIS A 462 13.50 -23.92 1.36
C HIS A 462 12.19 -24.61 0.98
N TYR A 463 11.35 -23.96 0.16
CA TYR A 463 9.98 -24.44 -0.08
C TYR A 463 9.78 -25.28 -1.33
N LEU A 464 10.65 -25.23 -2.33
CA LEU A 464 10.51 -26.06 -3.53
C LEU A 464 10.36 -27.56 -3.18
N PRO A 465 11.18 -28.15 -2.30
CA PRO A 465 11.03 -29.57 -1.94
C PRO A 465 9.74 -29.85 -1.15
N GLU A 466 9.18 -28.88 -0.43
CA GLU A 466 7.93 -29.05 0.31
C GLU A 466 6.72 -29.03 -0.63
N MET A 467 6.72 -28.12 -1.60
CA MET A 467 5.69 -28.04 -2.64
C MET A 467 5.68 -29.29 -3.51
N GLN A 468 6.86 -29.84 -3.83
CA GLN A 468 7.00 -31.12 -4.56
C GLN A 468 6.54 -32.35 -3.74
N ARG A 469 6.31 -32.19 -2.43
CA ARG A 469 5.68 -33.20 -1.55
C ARG A 469 4.22 -32.87 -1.26
N ASP A 470 3.62 -32.02 -2.08
CA ASP A 470 2.21 -31.62 -2.03
C ASP A 470 1.80 -30.96 -0.70
N ARG A 471 2.75 -30.30 -0.01
CA ARG A 471 2.41 -29.53 1.20
C ARG A 471 1.44 -28.41 0.84
N PRO A 472 0.36 -28.22 1.62
CA PRO A 472 -0.63 -27.22 1.27
C PRO A 472 -0.10 -25.79 1.25
N LEU A 473 -0.50 -25.00 0.24
CA LEU A 473 -0.08 -23.61 0.09
C LEU A 473 -0.47 -22.76 1.30
N ALA A 474 -1.64 -23.02 1.88
CA ALA A 474 -2.11 -22.29 3.06
C ALA A 474 -1.17 -22.48 4.25
N GLU A 475 -0.63 -23.70 4.45
CA GLU A 475 0.34 -23.99 5.50
C GLU A 475 1.70 -23.35 5.22
N ILE A 476 2.18 -23.45 3.98
CA ILE A 476 3.44 -22.79 3.55
C ILE A 476 3.39 -21.28 3.81
N LEU A 477 2.27 -20.63 3.48
CA LEU A 477 2.10 -19.20 3.77
C LEU A 477 2.02 -18.94 5.28
N HIS A 478 1.43 -19.85 6.05
CA HIS A 478 1.26 -19.71 7.50
C HIS A 478 2.59 -19.71 8.27
N ASP A 479 3.61 -20.39 7.76
CA ASP A 479 4.96 -20.36 8.33
C ASP A 479 5.53 -18.93 8.43
N ASN A 480 5.05 -18.01 7.58
CA ASN A 480 5.43 -16.61 7.59
C ASN A 480 6.96 -16.43 7.53
N TYR A 481 7.64 -17.27 6.73
CA TYR A 481 9.10 -17.40 6.71
C TYR A 481 9.82 -16.07 6.49
N LEU A 482 10.91 -15.87 7.23
CA LEU A 482 11.84 -14.76 7.11
C LEU A 482 13.24 -15.31 6.90
N SER A 483 13.78 -15.13 5.70
CA SER A 483 15.14 -15.59 5.39
C SER A 483 16.16 -15.01 6.38
N PRO A 484 17.03 -15.85 6.98
CA PRO A 484 18.08 -15.38 7.89
C PRO A 484 19.01 -14.34 7.24
N THR A 485 19.21 -14.43 5.91
CA THR A 485 20.04 -13.53 5.12
C THR A 485 19.60 -12.06 5.20
N LEU A 486 18.32 -11.81 5.49
CA LEU A 486 17.77 -10.45 5.58
C LEU A 486 18.35 -9.64 6.75
N ARG A 487 18.82 -10.31 7.81
CA ARG A 487 19.43 -9.63 8.97
C ARG A 487 20.68 -8.85 8.58
N GLU A 488 21.40 -9.33 7.57
CA GLU A 488 22.60 -8.67 7.04
C GLU A 488 22.27 -7.68 5.91
N SER A 489 21.04 -7.67 5.43
CA SER A 489 20.57 -6.88 4.29
C SER A 489 19.27 -6.11 4.61
N PRO A 490 19.30 -5.13 5.53
CA PRO A 490 18.10 -4.45 6.02
C PRO A 490 17.31 -3.73 4.92
N LYS A 491 17.96 -3.28 3.84
CA LYS A 491 17.32 -2.67 2.66
C LYS A 491 16.44 -3.65 1.87
N ALA A 492 16.70 -4.95 1.97
CA ALA A 492 15.94 -6.00 1.29
C ALA A 492 14.68 -6.45 2.06
N VAL A 493 14.52 -6.03 3.32
CA VAL A 493 13.41 -6.47 4.19
C VAL A 493 12.04 -6.10 3.61
N ILE A 494 11.84 -4.83 3.24
CA ILE A 494 10.55 -4.39 2.70
C ILE A 494 10.27 -5.09 1.36
N PRO A 495 11.17 -5.05 0.36
CA PRO A 495 10.97 -5.78 -0.89
C PRO A 495 10.67 -7.27 -0.69
N TYR A 496 11.39 -7.93 0.22
CA TYR A 496 11.14 -9.34 0.53
C TYR A 496 9.74 -9.55 1.10
N LEU A 497 9.35 -8.81 2.13
CA LEU A 497 8.07 -8.99 2.82
C LEU A 497 6.88 -8.77 1.88
N VAL A 498 6.94 -7.77 1.00
CA VAL A 498 5.85 -7.49 0.05
C VAL A 498 5.82 -8.47 -1.13
N THR A 499 6.95 -9.13 -1.45
CA THR A 499 7.05 -10.10 -2.55
C THR A 499 6.82 -11.55 -2.11
N ARG A 500 7.21 -11.93 -0.88
CA ARG A 500 7.31 -13.31 -0.40
C ARG A 500 6.06 -14.14 -0.65
N ASP A 501 4.90 -13.66 -0.21
CA ASP A 501 3.65 -14.42 -0.32
C ASP A 501 3.29 -14.68 -1.80
N HIS A 502 3.48 -13.70 -2.67
CA HIS A 502 3.18 -13.82 -4.10
C HIS A 502 4.21 -14.68 -4.84
N PHE A 503 5.47 -14.63 -4.40
CA PHE A 503 6.51 -15.53 -4.87
C PHE A 503 6.17 -16.99 -4.55
N LEU A 504 5.77 -17.29 -3.31
CA LEU A 504 5.36 -18.64 -2.90
C LEU A 504 4.10 -19.10 -3.62
N GLN A 505 3.11 -18.23 -3.78
CA GLN A 505 1.90 -18.55 -4.55
C GLN A 505 2.22 -18.91 -6.00
N ARG A 506 3.11 -18.14 -6.66
CA ARG A 506 3.51 -18.41 -8.04
C ARG A 506 4.36 -19.68 -8.14
N LEU A 507 5.26 -19.91 -7.19
CA LEU A 507 6.07 -21.12 -7.13
C LEU A 507 5.20 -22.36 -6.94
N HIS A 508 4.27 -22.32 -5.97
CA HIS A 508 3.34 -23.43 -5.73
C HIS A 508 2.51 -23.72 -6.96
N ARG A 509 1.98 -22.70 -7.63
CA ARG A 509 1.23 -22.88 -8.89
C ARG A 509 2.06 -23.52 -10.01
N ALA A 510 3.38 -23.30 -10.03
CA ALA A 510 4.26 -23.85 -11.05
C ALA A 510 4.71 -25.29 -10.73
N GLU A 511 4.80 -25.64 -9.44
CA GLU A 511 5.48 -26.86 -8.98
C GLU A 511 4.54 -27.88 -8.31
N ALA A 512 3.37 -27.46 -7.84
CA ALA A 512 2.40 -28.32 -7.18
C ALA A 512 1.26 -28.76 -8.12
N GLY A 513 0.68 -29.92 -7.82
CA GLY A 513 -0.52 -30.42 -8.50
C GLY A 513 -1.80 -29.64 -8.14
N TYR A 514 -2.89 -29.94 -8.85
CA TYR A 514 -4.21 -29.35 -8.59
C TYR A 514 -4.91 -29.94 -7.36
N TRP A 515 -4.41 -31.04 -6.79
CA TRP A 515 -4.85 -31.63 -5.53
C TRP A 515 -3.73 -31.51 -4.50
N GLN A 516 -4.09 -31.18 -3.27
CA GLN A 516 -3.16 -31.02 -2.16
C GLN A 516 -3.31 -32.16 -1.14
N ALA A 517 -2.27 -32.39 -0.33
CA ALA A 517 -2.21 -33.53 0.59
C ALA A 517 -3.26 -33.50 1.72
N ASP A 518 -3.84 -32.34 2.01
CA ASP A 518 -4.93 -32.14 2.99
C ASP A 518 -6.34 -32.36 2.40
N GLY A 519 -6.42 -32.71 1.10
CA GLY A 519 -7.67 -32.86 0.37
C GLY A 519 -8.17 -31.58 -0.31
N GLU A 520 -7.47 -30.44 -0.17
CA GLU A 520 -7.83 -29.23 -0.90
C GLU A 520 -7.78 -29.47 -2.41
N GLY A 521 -8.85 -29.08 -3.11
CA GLY A 521 -9.03 -29.27 -4.55
C GLY A 521 -9.65 -30.61 -4.96
N MET A 522 -9.77 -31.61 -4.06
CA MET A 522 -10.43 -32.88 -4.38
C MET A 522 -11.94 -32.70 -4.57
N ASP A 523 -12.60 -32.12 -3.57
CA ASP A 523 -14.00 -31.69 -3.64
C ASP A 523 -14.06 -30.17 -3.71
N VAL A 524 -14.63 -29.62 -4.79
CA VAL A 524 -14.69 -28.18 -5.02
C VAL A 524 -16.05 -27.63 -4.61
N MET A 525 -16.16 -27.15 -3.36
CA MET A 525 -17.36 -26.47 -2.87
C MET A 525 -17.47 -25.05 -3.39
N THR A 526 -18.63 -24.70 -3.94
CA THR A 526 -19.00 -23.33 -4.31
C THR A 526 -19.14 -22.43 -3.07
N ARG A 527 -19.06 -21.12 -3.28
CA ARG A 527 -19.34 -20.13 -2.22
C ARG A 527 -20.74 -20.27 -1.64
N GLY A 528 -21.72 -20.67 -2.47
CA GLY A 528 -23.11 -20.88 -2.04
C GLY A 528 -23.27 -22.10 -1.13
N GLU A 529 -22.58 -23.20 -1.43
CA GLU A 529 -22.59 -24.41 -0.59
C GLU A 529 -21.91 -24.18 0.76
N ARG A 530 -20.75 -23.49 0.77
CA ARG A 530 -20.10 -23.08 2.02
C ARG A 530 -20.99 -22.16 2.86
N ALA A 531 -21.69 -21.22 2.20
CA ALA A 531 -22.64 -20.35 2.87
C ALA A 531 -23.82 -21.12 3.49
N ALA A 532 -24.37 -22.12 2.77
CA ALA A 532 -25.44 -22.98 3.28
C ALA A 532 -24.99 -23.85 4.48
N LEU A 533 -23.77 -24.39 4.44
CA LEU A 533 -23.21 -25.14 5.57
C LEU A 533 -23.07 -24.25 6.82
N LEU A 534 -22.53 -23.04 6.66
CA LEU A 534 -22.38 -22.10 7.77
C LEU A 534 -23.74 -21.64 8.31
N ASP A 535 -24.72 -21.45 7.43
CA ASP A 535 -26.11 -21.12 7.80
C ASP A 535 -26.73 -22.22 8.67
N GLN A 536 -26.49 -23.49 8.32
CA GLN A 536 -26.94 -24.64 9.10
C GLN A 536 -26.32 -24.67 10.50
N PHE A 537 -25.00 -24.42 10.64
CA PHE A 537 -24.36 -24.28 11.95
C PHE A 537 -24.90 -23.08 12.75
N GLY A 538 -25.27 -21.99 12.05
CA GLY A 538 -25.88 -20.79 12.62
C GLY A 538 -27.37 -20.91 12.97
N GLY A 539 -27.96 -22.10 12.85
CA GLY A 539 -29.38 -22.35 13.12
C GLY A 539 -30.32 -21.77 12.06
N GLY A 540 -29.84 -21.46 10.86
CA GLY A 540 -30.62 -20.91 9.77
C GLY A 540 -31.08 -19.48 10.00
N THR A 541 -30.25 -18.63 10.63
CA THR A 541 -30.62 -17.25 10.97
C THR A 541 -29.62 -16.19 10.50
N GLU A 542 -30.16 -15.08 9.97
CA GLU A 542 -29.39 -13.85 9.68
C GLU A 542 -28.66 -13.32 10.93
N ALA A 543 -29.27 -13.49 12.10
CA ALA A 543 -28.71 -13.07 13.38
C ALA A 543 -27.39 -13.78 13.71
N ALA A 544 -27.18 -15.00 13.24
CA ALA A 544 -25.90 -15.71 13.43
C ALA A 544 -24.77 -15.07 12.63
N PHE A 545 -25.01 -14.77 11.34
CA PHE A 545 -24.02 -14.11 10.49
C PHE A 545 -23.66 -12.72 11.01
N THR A 546 -24.65 -11.89 11.34
CA THR A 546 -24.41 -10.53 11.85
C THR A 546 -23.64 -10.54 13.17
N ARG A 547 -24.00 -11.41 14.12
CA ARG A 547 -23.27 -11.55 15.39
C ARG A 547 -21.80 -11.95 15.17
N VAL A 548 -21.54 -12.93 14.30
CA VAL A 548 -20.17 -13.37 14.00
C VAL A 548 -19.39 -12.27 13.28
N ALA A 549 -20.01 -11.58 12.32
CA ALA A 549 -19.37 -10.47 11.61
C ALA A 549 -19.03 -9.30 12.57
N GLU A 550 -19.96 -8.91 13.44
CA GLU A 550 -19.75 -7.86 14.45
C GLU A 550 -18.61 -8.23 15.43
N ASP A 551 -18.54 -9.49 15.87
CA ASP A 551 -17.44 -10.00 16.72
C ASP A 551 -16.09 -9.97 15.98
N LEU A 552 -16.02 -10.47 14.75
CA LEU A 552 -14.80 -10.45 13.95
C LEU A 552 -14.32 -9.02 13.66
N ILE A 553 -15.24 -8.10 13.36
CA ILE A 553 -14.93 -6.68 13.19
C ILE A 553 -14.36 -6.10 14.49
N ALA A 554 -14.93 -6.43 15.64
CA ALA A 554 -14.44 -5.97 16.94
C ALA A 554 -13.04 -6.51 17.28
N ARG A 555 -12.71 -7.72 16.82
CA ARG A 555 -11.36 -8.33 16.92
C ARG A 555 -10.33 -7.78 15.92
N GLY A 556 -10.78 -7.01 14.93
CA GLY A 556 -9.93 -6.57 13.82
C GLY A 556 -9.77 -7.58 12.69
N ASP A 557 -10.53 -8.69 12.68
CA ASP A 557 -10.50 -9.78 11.69
C ASP A 557 -11.28 -9.43 10.41
N ALA A 558 -10.92 -8.32 9.77
CA ALA A 558 -11.62 -7.85 8.57
C ALA A 558 -11.68 -8.88 7.43
N PRO A 559 -10.65 -9.70 7.14
CA PRO A 559 -10.74 -10.72 6.09
C PRO A 559 -11.83 -11.78 6.37
N LEU A 560 -11.90 -12.28 7.61
CA LEU A 560 -12.93 -13.23 7.99
C LEU A 560 -14.31 -12.58 8.08
N ALA A 561 -14.40 -11.34 8.58
CA ALA A 561 -15.66 -10.59 8.61
C ALA A 561 -16.22 -10.38 7.19
N LEU A 562 -15.37 -10.06 6.21
CA LEU A 562 -15.77 -9.97 4.81
C LEU A 562 -16.27 -11.33 4.29
N SER A 563 -15.56 -12.42 4.57
CA SER A 563 -15.96 -13.77 4.18
C SER A 563 -17.34 -14.14 4.74
N VAL A 564 -17.55 -13.92 6.05
CA VAL A 564 -18.83 -14.20 6.74
C VAL A 564 -19.96 -13.35 6.19
N THR A 565 -19.74 -12.04 6.00
CA THR A 565 -20.79 -11.15 5.49
C THR A 565 -21.15 -11.43 4.03
N ASP A 566 -20.18 -11.76 3.19
CA ASP A 566 -20.43 -12.19 1.81
C ASP A 566 -21.25 -13.50 1.76
N MET A 567 -20.87 -14.50 2.56
CA MET A 567 -21.64 -15.76 2.66
C MET A 567 -23.05 -15.51 3.23
N GLY A 568 -23.17 -14.65 4.25
CA GLY A 568 -24.44 -14.24 4.81
C GLY A 568 -25.35 -13.59 3.77
N LEU A 569 -24.80 -12.72 2.91
CA LEU A 569 -25.56 -12.07 1.83
C LEU A 569 -25.98 -13.03 0.71
N LEU A 570 -25.29 -14.16 0.53
CA LEU A 570 -25.77 -15.21 -0.37
C LEU A 570 -27.02 -15.91 0.18
N ARG A 571 -27.19 -15.97 1.51
CA ARG A 571 -28.35 -16.59 2.18
C ARG A 571 -29.47 -15.58 2.44
N TYR A 572 -29.10 -14.35 2.79
CA TYR A 572 -29.97 -13.26 3.21
C TYR A 572 -29.69 -12.00 2.38
N PRO A 573 -29.97 -12.01 1.06
CA PRO A 573 -29.55 -10.95 0.13
C PRO A 573 -30.17 -9.58 0.43
N SER A 574 -31.28 -9.53 1.18
CA SER A 574 -31.98 -8.30 1.57
C SER A 574 -31.48 -7.68 2.88
N SER A 575 -30.53 -8.31 3.60
CA SER A 575 -30.08 -7.83 4.92
C SER A 575 -29.28 -6.53 4.83
N GLU A 576 -29.85 -5.44 5.34
CA GLU A 576 -29.13 -4.17 5.48
C GLU A 576 -28.01 -4.23 6.53
N ARG A 577 -28.17 -5.06 7.58
CA ARG A 577 -27.14 -5.23 8.61
C ARG A 577 -25.89 -5.87 8.02
N LEU A 578 -26.04 -6.96 7.28
CA LEU A 578 -24.90 -7.62 6.63
C LEU A 578 -24.21 -6.73 5.60
N ARG A 579 -24.95 -5.91 4.84
CA ARG A 579 -24.33 -4.94 3.92
C ARG A 579 -23.52 -3.88 4.64
N LYS A 580 -24.02 -3.41 5.78
CA LYS A 580 -23.29 -2.45 6.64
C LYS A 580 -22.02 -3.08 7.20
N ASP A 581 -22.10 -4.29 7.74
CA ASP A 581 -20.94 -4.99 8.31
C ASP A 581 -19.91 -5.32 7.21
N ARG A 582 -20.37 -5.73 6.02
CA ARG A 582 -19.51 -5.91 4.83
C ARG A 582 -18.77 -4.63 4.46
N THR A 583 -19.46 -3.50 4.44
CA THR A 583 -18.87 -2.18 4.13
C THR A 583 -17.82 -1.79 5.17
N GLN A 584 -18.08 -2.09 6.45
CA GLN A 584 -17.12 -1.85 7.53
C GLN A 584 -15.88 -2.74 7.40
N ALA A 585 -16.05 -4.05 7.13
CA ALA A 585 -14.94 -4.95 6.87
C ALA A 585 -14.09 -4.51 5.67
N LEU A 586 -14.73 -4.10 4.56
CA LEU A 586 -14.01 -3.57 3.40
C LEU A 586 -13.25 -2.28 3.72
N SER A 587 -13.84 -1.37 4.49
CA SER A 587 -13.17 -0.14 4.92
C SER A 587 -11.90 -0.43 5.74
N MET A 588 -11.96 -1.43 6.63
CA MET A 588 -10.79 -1.89 7.38
C MET A 588 -9.71 -2.50 6.46
N LEU A 589 -10.10 -3.25 5.42
CA LEU A 589 -9.16 -3.82 4.46
C LEU A 589 -8.52 -2.76 3.55
N ILE A 590 -9.28 -1.72 3.16
CA ILE A 590 -8.75 -0.55 2.45
C ILE A 590 -7.70 0.16 3.28
N GLU A 591 -7.99 0.42 4.57
CA GLU A 591 -7.03 1.01 5.50
C GLU A 591 -5.78 0.15 5.67
N ARG A 592 -5.94 -1.18 5.80
CA ARG A 592 -4.82 -2.11 5.99
C ARG A 592 -3.90 -2.22 4.79
N TYR A 593 -4.44 -2.43 3.60
CA TYR A 593 -3.59 -2.80 2.45
C TYR A 593 -3.02 -1.63 1.66
N ASN A 594 -3.43 -0.39 1.94
CA ASN A 594 -2.91 0.79 1.25
C ASN A 594 -1.36 0.91 1.20
N PRO A 595 -0.57 0.56 2.24
CA PRO A 595 0.87 0.81 2.23
C PRO A 595 1.68 -0.37 1.68
N VAL A 596 1.10 -1.59 1.69
CA VAL A 596 1.84 -2.85 1.46
C VAL A 596 1.27 -3.70 0.33
N ASN A 597 0.01 -3.48 -0.09
CA ASN A 597 -0.63 -4.26 -1.15
C ASN A 597 -1.62 -3.42 -1.99
N PRO A 598 -1.12 -2.66 -2.99
CA PRO A 598 -1.95 -1.81 -3.86
C PRO A 598 -3.08 -2.57 -4.58
N PHE A 599 -2.85 -3.82 -5.00
CA PHE A 599 -3.87 -4.56 -5.75
C PHE A 599 -5.06 -4.91 -4.85
N ARG A 600 -4.80 -5.40 -3.63
CA ARG A 600 -5.84 -5.59 -2.63
C ARG A 600 -6.55 -4.28 -2.32
N PHE A 601 -5.82 -3.18 -2.15
CA PHE A 601 -6.40 -1.85 -1.95
C PHE A 601 -7.37 -1.46 -3.07
N ILE A 602 -6.98 -1.60 -4.34
CA ILE A 602 -7.82 -1.27 -5.52
C ILE A 602 -9.09 -2.11 -5.51
N ILE A 603 -8.96 -3.43 -5.33
CA ILE A 603 -10.07 -4.38 -5.39
C ILE A 603 -11.06 -4.13 -4.25
N TYR A 604 -10.57 -3.95 -3.03
CA TYR A 604 -11.44 -3.67 -1.88
C TYR A 604 -12.11 -2.31 -2.00
N SER A 605 -11.44 -1.30 -2.57
CA SER A 605 -12.05 0.00 -2.86
C SER A 605 -13.19 -0.13 -3.88
N GLN A 606 -12.99 -0.91 -4.95
CA GLN A 606 -14.03 -1.19 -5.94
C GLN A 606 -15.20 -1.97 -5.33
N TRP A 607 -14.94 -3.02 -4.56
CA TRP A 607 -15.97 -3.82 -3.88
C TRP A 607 -16.76 -3.04 -2.83
N ALA A 608 -16.15 -2.02 -2.23
CA ALA A 608 -16.81 -1.10 -1.30
C ALA A 608 -17.60 0.00 -2.02
N GLY A 609 -17.27 0.29 -3.28
CA GLY A 609 -17.80 1.45 -3.99
C GLY A 609 -17.31 2.79 -3.40
N ILE A 610 -16.11 2.81 -2.81
CA ILE A 610 -15.54 3.98 -2.13
C ILE A 610 -14.37 4.52 -2.97
N PRO A 611 -14.58 5.52 -3.84
CA PRO A 611 -13.48 6.15 -4.57
C PRO A 611 -12.66 7.05 -3.64
N LEU A 612 -11.38 7.22 -3.97
CA LEU A 612 -10.46 8.12 -3.30
C LEU A 612 -9.88 9.11 -4.31
N ARG A 613 -10.22 10.40 -4.16
CA ARG A 613 -9.77 11.44 -5.10
C ARG A 613 -8.28 11.76 -4.94
N PRO A 614 -7.57 12.21 -5.98
CA PRO A 614 -6.19 12.69 -5.87
C PRO A 614 -6.02 13.75 -4.78
N ILE A 615 -4.82 13.80 -4.19
CA ILE A 615 -4.40 14.89 -3.30
C ILE A 615 -4.08 16.15 -4.11
N GLY A 616 -4.33 17.35 -3.58
CA GLY A 616 -3.83 18.59 -4.22
C GLY A 616 -4.68 19.83 -4.03
N ASP A 617 -4.15 20.96 -4.51
CA ASP A 617 -4.81 22.26 -4.48
C ASP A 617 -5.95 22.29 -5.50
N ILE A 618 -7.18 22.21 -5.01
CA ILE A 618 -8.38 22.40 -5.83
C ILE A 618 -8.51 23.89 -6.17
N GLU A 619 -7.61 24.37 -7.01
CA GLU A 619 -7.73 25.57 -7.84
C GLU A 619 -7.10 25.30 -9.20
N ARG A 620 -7.72 24.43 -9.99
CA ARG A 620 -7.86 24.63 -11.44
C ARG A 620 -9.31 24.29 -11.79
N GLY A 621 -9.99 25.28 -12.35
CA GLY A 621 -11.43 25.36 -12.42
C GLY A 621 -12.11 24.29 -13.26
N ALA A 622 -13.44 24.35 -13.17
CA ALA A 622 -14.34 23.80 -14.16
C ALA A 622 -13.92 24.16 -15.59
N GLN A 623 -14.23 23.23 -16.50
CA GLN A 623 -14.18 23.27 -17.97
C GLN A 623 -12.92 22.72 -18.64
#